data_AF-A0A833A5C1-F1
#
_entry.id   AF-A0A833A5C1-F1
#
_cell.length_a   1.000
_cell.length_b   1.000
_cell.length_c   1.000
_cell.angle_alpha   90.00
_cell.angle_beta   90.00
_cell.angle_gamma   90.00
#
_symmetry.space_group_name_H-M   'P 1'
#
loop_
_entity.id
_entity.type
_entity.pdbx_description
1 polymer ?
#
loop_
_entity_poly.entity_id
_entity_poly.type
_entity_poly.pdbx_seq_one_letter_code
_entity_poly.pdbx_strand_id
1 'polypeptide(L)'
;MLAKEGLHIEPREVASFIRRIAQAFRTNPLLNLSELAYAGMVVASIGFIKNIDVLKLLGDLISDAPDKLRSLITLHYSVLGTLGDIQAMIETVTKETIERVATLLEELANIFDTGRLDENKIMQILGEFYDLLVVKLPSISINVEQ
;
A
#
# COMPACT_ATOMS: atom_id res chain seq x y z
N MET A 1 -1.94 42.87 -7.50
CA MET A 1 -1.09 41.70 -7.80
C MET A 1 -1.08 40.82 -6.56
N LEU A 2 -1.82 39.71 -6.56
CA LEU A 2 -1.64 38.69 -5.54
C LEU A 2 -0.35 37.96 -5.91
N ALA A 3 0.67 38.06 -5.06
CA ALA A 3 1.82 37.18 -5.16
C ALA A 3 1.27 35.75 -5.07
N LYS A 4 1.41 34.98 -6.15
CA LYS A 4 1.25 33.52 -6.05
C LYS A 4 2.38 33.05 -5.15
N GLU A 5 2.11 32.92 -3.86
CA GLU A 5 2.92 32.06 -3.01
C GLU A 5 3.02 30.73 -3.73
N GLY A 6 4.24 30.35 -4.13
CA GLY A 6 4.46 29.08 -4.81
C GLY A 6 3.96 27.95 -3.92
N LEU A 7 3.20 27.01 -4.47
CA LEU A 7 2.78 25.82 -3.74
C LEU A 7 4.03 25.05 -3.32
N HIS A 8 4.33 25.05 -2.01
CA HIS A 8 5.38 24.27 -1.41
C HIS A 8 4.73 23.09 -0.69
N ILE A 9 5.14 21.86 -1.02
CA ILE A 9 4.67 20.64 -0.36
C ILE A 9 5.77 20.18 0.59
N GLU A 10 5.49 20.22 1.89
CA GLU A 10 6.41 19.79 2.93
C GLU A 10 6.46 18.25 3.02
N PRO A 11 7.62 17.64 3.33
CA PRO A 11 7.72 16.19 3.52
C PRO A 11 6.73 15.62 4.54
N ARG A 12 6.39 16.42 5.57
CA ARG A 12 5.41 16.05 6.59
C ARG A 12 3.98 16.00 6.06
N GLU A 13 3.64 16.80 5.06
CA GLU A 13 2.32 16.76 4.42
C GLU A 13 2.18 15.46 3.62
N VAL A 14 3.24 15.04 2.93
CA VAL A 14 3.30 13.73 2.25
C VAL A 14 3.17 12.59 3.27
N ALA A 15 3.92 12.65 4.37
CA ALA A 15 3.84 11.64 5.44
C ALA A 15 2.42 11.55 6.03
N SER A 16 1.81 12.69 6.34
CA SER A 16 0.44 12.77 6.86
C SER A 16 -0.59 12.18 5.89
N PHE A 17 -0.45 12.50 4.60
CA PHE A 17 -1.28 11.94 3.54
C PHE A 17 -1.18 10.42 3.46
N ILE A 18 0.05 9.86 3.44
CA ILE A 18 0.27 8.42 3.39
C ILE A 18 -0.28 7.72 4.65
N ARG A 19 -0.07 8.29 5.85
CA ARG A 19 -0.62 7.73 7.10
C ARG A 19 -2.14 7.71 7.10
N ARG A 20 -2.77 8.78 6.61
CA ARG A 20 -4.24 8.83 6.49
C ARG A 20 -4.75 7.69 5.60
N ILE A 21 -4.11 7.46 4.47
CA ILE A 21 -4.45 6.36 3.56
C ILE A 21 -4.25 5.01 4.23
N ALA A 22 -3.12 4.80 4.92
CA ALA A 22 -2.84 3.57 5.66
C ALA A 22 -3.93 3.27 6.69
N GLN A 23 -4.33 4.29 7.47
CA GLN A 23 -5.37 4.16 8.48
C GLN A 23 -6.76 3.94 7.87
N ALA A 24 -7.10 4.65 6.79
CA ALA A 24 -8.36 4.48 6.07
C ALA A 24 -8.45 3.06 5.50
N PHE A 25 -7.40 2.61 4.83
CA PHE A 25 -7.29 1.26 4.29
C PHE A 25 -7.42 0.19 5.38
N ARG A 26 -6.70 0.33 6.50
CA ARG A 26 -6.79 -0.59 7.64
C ARG A 26 -8.22 -0.67 8.21
N THR A 27 -8.94 0.46 8.25
CA THR A 27 -10.28 0.55 8.83
C THR A 27 -11.37 -0.02 7.92
N ASN A 28 -11.30 0.31 6.63
CA ASN A 28 -12.27 -0.18 5.65
C ASN A 28 -11.57 -0.50 4.31
N PRO A 29 -10.96 -1.69 4.20
CA PRO A 29 -10.09 -2.05 3.08
C PRO A 29 -10.79 -2.01 1.74
N LEU A 30 -12.04 -2.46 1.67
CA LEU A 30 -12.79 -2.51 0.42
C LEU A 30 -13.13 -1.11 -0.11
N LEU A 31 -13.60 -0.21 0.77
CA LEU A 31 -13.98 1.15 0.37
C LEU A 31 -12.78 2.03 0.08
N ASN A 32 -11.68 1.84 0.80
CA ASN A 32 -10.48 2.67 0.69
C ASN A 32 -9.39 2.03 -0.18
N LEU A 33 -9.70 0.94 -0.87
CA LEU A 33 -8.76 0.19 -1.70
C LEU A 33 -8.11 1.08 -2.76
N SER A 34 -8.90 1.93 -3.43
CA SER A 34 -8.42 2.85 -4.45
C SER A 34 -7.52 3.96 -3.89
N GLU A 35 -7.57 4.25 -2.59
CA GLU A 35 -6.72 5.28 -2.00
C GLU A 35 -5.24 4.88 -2.02
N LEU A 36 -4.94 3.57 -1.99
CA LEU A 36 -3.58 3.06 -2.19
C LEU A 36 -2.99 3.56 -3.52
N ALA A 37 -3.83 3.64 -4.58
CA ALA A 37 -3.39 4.17 -5.87
C ALA A 37 -2.83 5.59 -5.76
N TYR A 38 -3.49 6.44 -4.98
CA TYR A 38 -3.06 7.82 -4.77
C TYR A 38 -1.78 7.91 -3.93
N ALA A 39 -1.62 7.05 -2.92
CA ALA A 39 -0.36 6.95 -2.19
C ALA A 39 0.80 6.60 -3.14
N GLY A 40 0.61 5.57 -3.98
CA GLY A 40 1.61 5.16 -4.97
C GLY A 40 1.95 6.27 -5.96
N MET A 41 0.94 6.98 -6.48
CA MET A 41 1.15 8.10 -7.42
C MET A 41 1.97 9.24 -6.82
N VAL A 42 1.71 9.60 -5.56
CA VAL A 42 2.49 10.64 -4.85
C VAL A 42 3.94 10.19 -4.67
N VAL A 43 4.15 8.94 -4.25
CA VAL A 43 5.48 8.36 -4.04
C VAL A 43 6.26 8.31 -5.36
N ALA A 44 5.65 7.82 -6.43
CA ALA A 44 6.26 7.77 -7.77
C ALA A 44 6.59 9.18 -8.27
N SER A 45 5.67 10.13 -8.12
CA SER A 45 5.87 11.53 -8.52
C SER A 45 7.09 12.15 -7.83
N ILE A 46 7.26 11.91 -6.53
CA ILE A 46 8.45 12.35 -5.80
C ILE A 46 9.70 11.66 -6.34
N GLY A 47 9.63 10.36 -6.62
CA GLY A 47 10.70 9.61 -7.29
C GLY A 47 11.11 10.22 -8.64
N PHE A 48 10.15 10.66 -9.45
CA PHE A 48 10.43 11.37 -10.71
C PHE A 48 11.05 12.76 -10.48
N ILE A 49 10.47 13.58 -9.59
CA ILE A 49 10.94 14.95 -9.31
C ILE A 49 12.36 14.94 -8.73
N LYS A 50 12.67 13.98 -7.86
CA LYS A 50 13.97 13.86 -7.19
C LYS A 50 14.95 12.94 -7.92
N ASN A 51 14.52 12.31 -9.01
CA ASN A 51 15.27 11.31 -9.77
C ASN A 51 15.78 10.13 -8.92
N ILE A 52 14.89 9.53 -8.14
CA ILE A 52 15.17 8.38 -7.25
C ILE A 52 14.40 7.17 -7.77
N ASP A 53 15.11 6.23 -8.41
CA ASP A 53 14.47 5.10 -9.12
C ASP A 53 13.72 4.15 -8.19
N VAL A 54 14.25 3.89 -7.00
CA VAL A 54 13.57 3.02 -6.02
C VAL A 54 12.20 3.57 -5.61
N LEU A 55 12.04 4.89 -5.51
CA LEU A 55 10.75 5.50 -5.21
C LEU A 55 9.78 5.44 -6.40
N LYS A 56 10.28 5.52 -7.64
CA LYS A 56 9.46 5.34 -8.84
C LYS A 56 8.85 3.92 -8.82
N LEU A 57 9.70 2.91 -8.67
CA LEU A 57 9.30 1.50 -8.62
C LEU A 57 8.36 1.19 -7.45
N LEU A 58 8.67 1.71 -6.25
CA LEU A 58 7.81 1.53 -5.09
C LEU A 58 6.45 2.19 -5.30
N GLY A 59 6.43 3.41 -5.84
CA GLY A 59 5.19 4.12 -6.14
C GLY A 59 4.32 3.37 -7.15
N ASP A 60 4.90 2.88 -8.25
CA ASP A 60 4.20 2.07 -9.25
C ASP A 60 3.61 0.79 -8.63
N LEU A 61 4.39 0.10 -7.79
CA LEU A 61 3.95 -1.12 -7.14
C LEU A 61 2.80 -0.88 -6.14
N ILE A 62 2.85 0.20 -5.36
CA ILE A 62 1.75 0.61 -4.47
C ILE A 62 0.54 1.01 -5.31
N SER A 63 0.75 1.67 -6.45
CA SER A 63 -0.35 2.07 -7.35
C SER A 63 -1.10 0.90 -7.97
N ASP A 64 -0.41 -0.22 -8.20
CA ASP A 64 -0.98 -1.47 -8.71
C ASP A 64 -1.60 -2.35 -7.59
N ALA A 65 -1.34 -2.04 -6.32
CA ALA A 65 -1.83 -2.83 -5.19
C ALA A 65 -3.37 -3.00 -5.14
N PRO A 66 -4.20 -1.99 -5.48
CA PRO A 66 -5.66 -2.12 -5.45
C PRO A 66 -6.18 -3.33 -6.23
N ASP A 67 -5.68 -3.56 -7.44
CA ASP A 67 -6.20 -4.62 -8.30
C ASP A 67 -5.84 -6.00 -7.77
N LYS A 68 -4.64 -6.14 -7.22
CA LYS A 68 -4.15 -7.40 -6.62
C LYS A 68 -4.88 -7.74 -5.32
N LEU A 69 -5.12 -6.73 -4.48
CA LEU A 69 -5.79 -6.89 -3.20
C LEU A 69 -7.31 -7.06 -3.34
N ARG A 70 -7.92 -6.55 -4.42
CA ARG A 70 -9.37 -6.67 -4.65
C ARG A 70 -9.84 -8.11 -4.65
N SER A 71 -9.10 -9.00 -5.31
CA SER A 71 -9.44 -10.42 -5.38
C SER A 71 -9.47 -11.07 -4.01
N LEU A 72 -8.46 -10.81 -3.17
CA LEU A 72 -8.39 -11.34 -1.81
C LEU A 72 -9.54 -10.82 -0.94
N ILE A 73 -9.78 -9.50 -0.96
CA ILE A 73 -10.84 -8.88 -0.17
C ILE A 73 -12.22 -9.39 -0.62
N THR A 74 -12.44 -9.53 -1.93
CA THR A 74 -13.70 -10.07 -2.47
C THR A 74 -13.89 -11.53 -2.08
N LEU A 75 -12.82 -12.34 -2.15
CA LEU A 75 -12.84 -13.73 -1.70
C LEU A 75 -13.24 -13.82 -0.21
N HIS A 76 -12.67 -12.97 0.65
CA HIS A 76 -13.04 -12.88 2.06
C HIS A 76 -14.55 -12.67 2.25
N TYR A 77 -15.16 -11.74 1.52
CA TYR A 77 -16.61 -11.53 1.59
C TYR A 77 -17.42 -12.71 1.02
N SER A 78 -16.91 -13.40 0.01
CA SER A 78 -17.60 -14.53 -0.63
C SER A 78 -17.68 -15.78 0.26
N VAL A 79 -16.73 -15.94 1.19
CA VAL A 79 -16.69 -17.09 2.10
C VAL A 79 -17.36 -16.81 3.45
N LEU A 80 -17.87 -15.60 3.67
CA LEU A 80 -18.63 -15.27 4.88
C LEU A 80 -19.89 -16.13 4.95
N GLY A 81 -20.07 -16.82 6.08
CA GLY A 81 -21.22 -17.69 6.30
C GLY A 81 -21.01 -19.12 5.82
N THR A 82 -19.80 -19.47 5.35
CA THR A 82 -19.39 -20.86 5.14
C THR A 82 -18.91 -21.46 6.47
N LEU A 83 -19.19 -22.73 6.75
CA LEU A 83 -18.67 -23.40 7.95
C LEU A 83 -17.30 -24.02 7.64
N GLY A 84 -16.31 -23.79 8.51
CA GLY A 84 -15.08 -24.59 8.58
C GLY A 84 -13.76 -23.82 8.43
N ASP A 85 -12.68 -24.57 8.30
CA ASP A 85 -11.29 -24.10 8.33
C ASP A 85 -10.94 -23.15 7.18
N ILE A 86 -11.65 -23.25 6.04
CA ILE A 86 -11.43 -22.40 4.87
C ILE A 86 -11.81 -20.94 5.16
N GLN A 87 -12.94 -20.68 5.84
CA GLN A 87 -13.32 -19.33 6.22
C GLN A 87 -12.25 -18.71 7.13
N ALA A 88 -11.83 -19.46 8.16
CA ALA A 88 -10.83 -19.02 9.12
C ALA A 88 -9.46 -18.74 8.48
N MET A 89 -9.05 -19.57 7.51
CA MET A 89 -7.82 -19.37 6.75
C MET A 89 -7.88 -18.08 5.92
N ILE A 90 -8.95 -17.88 5.14
CA ILE A 90 -9.09 -16.71 4.27
C ILE A 90 -9.21 -15.43 5.10
N GLU A 91 -9.94 -15.46 6.21
CA GLU A 91 -10.04 -14.32 7.14
C GLU A 91 -8.67 -13.95 7.71
N THR A 92 -7.90 -14.93 8.18
CA THR A 92 -6.55 -14.71 8.70
C THR A 92 -5.63 -14.09 7.65
N VAL A 93 -5.52 -14.72 6.48
CA VAL A 93 -4.65 -14.27 5.39
C VAL A 93 -5.04 -12.86 4.91
N THR A 94 -6.34 -12.59 4.79
CA THR A 94 -6.85 -11.28 4.39
C THR A 94 -6.47 -10.21 5.41
N LYS A 95 -6.72 -10.46 6.69
CA LYS A 95 -6.41 -9.53 7.78
C LYS A 95 -4.91 -9.26 7.89
N GLU A 96 -4.08 -10.30 7.83
CA GLU A 96 -2.62 -10.17 7.88
C GLU A 96 -2.07 -9.38 6.69
N THR A 97 -2.60 -9.63 5.49
CA THR A 97 -2.20 -8.89 4.28
C THR A 97 -2.56 -7.41 4.41
N ILE A 98 -3.79 -7.09 4.82
CA ILE A 98 -4.25 -5.71 5.01
C ILE A 98 -3.35 -5.00 6.03
N GLU A 99 -3.10 -5.64 7.17
CA GLU A 99 -2.28 -5.05 8.22
C GLU A 99 -0.83 -4.82 7.77
N ARG A 100 -0.24 -5.76 7.02
CA ARG A 100 1.12 -5.58 6.51
C ARG A 100 1.19 -4.44 5.51
N VAL A 101 0.24 -4.34 4.57
CA VAL A 101 0.18 -3.21 3.62
C VAL A 101 0.08 -1.88 4.35
N ALA A 102 -0.83 -1.77 5.33
CA ALA A 102 -0.99 -0.55 6.12
C ALA A 102 0.29 -0.19 6.89
N THR A 103 0.93 -1.19 7.50
CA THR A 103 2.20 -1.01 8.23
C THR A 103 3.32 -0.54 7.32
N LEU A 104 3.48 -1.14 6.13
CA LEU A 104 4.50 -0.73 5.16
C LEU A 104 4.29 0.72 4.67
N LEU A 105 3.03 1.15 4.53
CA LEU A 105 2.71 2.55 4.25
C LEU A 105 3.07 3.48 5.42
N GLU A 106 2.83 3.06 6.67
CA GLU A 106 3.24 3.83 7.86
C GLU A 106 4.77 3.94 7.98
N GLU A 107 5.49 2.86 7.71
CA GLU A 107 6.95 2.83 7.63
C GLU A 107 7.45 3.81 6.55
N LEU A 108 6.84 3.79 5.37
CA LEU A 108 7.15 4.73 4.29
C LEU A 108 6.87 6.18 4.68
N ALA A 109 5.73 6.44 5.33
CA ALA A 109 5.39 7.76 5.83
C ALA A 109 6.41 8.26 6.87
N ASN A 110 6.90 7.38 7.74
CA ASN A 110 7.95 7.72 8.70
C ASN A 110 9.24 8.17 8.01
N ILE A 111 9.60 7.55 6.88
CA ILE A 111 10.76 7.99 6.07
C ILE A 111 10.54 9.42 5.57
N PHE A 112 9.37 9.70 4.98
CA PHE A 112 9.02 11.06 4.52
C PHE A 112 9.01 12.10 5.64
N ASP A 113 8.52 11.73 6.83
CA ASP A 113 8.40 12.63 7.99
C ASP A 113 9.77 13.12 8.51
N THR A 114 10.81 12.32 8.32
CA THR A 114 12.19 12.72 8.66
C THR A 114 12.78 13.76 7.71
N GLY A 115 12.17 13.96 6.52
CA GLY A 115 12.71 14.79 5.44
C GLY A 115 13.99 14.25 4.80
N ARG A 116 14.46 13.06 5.21
CA ARG A 116 15.67 12.40 4.67
C ARG A 116 15.29 11.03 4.13
N LEU A 117 15.42 10.87 2.81
CA LEU A 117 15.13 9.60 2.15
C LEU A 117 16.28 8.62 2.38
N ASP A 118 16.01 7.59 3.18
CA ASP A 118 16.93 6.48 3.45
C ASP A 118 16.67 5.37 2.42
N GLU A 119 17.47 5.33 1.36
CA GLU A 119 17.29 4.39 0.24
C GLU A 119 17.32 2.92 0.69
N ASN A 120 18.09 2.56 1.71
CA ASN A 120 18.13 1.18 2.21
C ASN A 120 16.79 0.77 2.81
N LYS A 121 16.16 1.67 3.59
CA LYS A 121 14.82 1.41 4.14
C LYS A 121 13.75 1.40 3.05
N ILE A 122 13.85 2.28 2.05
CA ILE A 122 12.92 2.28 0.92
C ILE A 122 13.06 0.97 0.13
N MET A 123 14.28 0.47 -0.08
CA MET A 123 14.53 -0.83 -0.72
C MET A 123 13.96 -2.00 0.09
N GLN A 124 14.06 -1.97 1.42
CA GLN A 124 13.43 -2.98 2.28
C GLN A 124 11.90 -2.97 2.10
N ILE A 125 11.28 -1.79 2.19
CA ILE A 125 9.83 -1.62 1.98
C ILE A 125 9.41 -2.10 0.59
N LEU A 126 10.17 -1.77 -0.45
CA LEU A 126 9.95 -2.25 -1.81
C LEU A 126 10.00 -3.78 -1.90
N GLY A 127 11.03 -4.39 -1.32
CA GLY A 127 11.18 -5.85 -1.31
C GLY A 127 10.00 -6.53 -0.63
N GLU A 128 9.50 -5.97 0.47
CA GLU A 128 8.34 -6.50 1.19
C GLU A 128 7.01 -6.31 0.46
N PHE A 129 6.79 -5.15 -0.16
CA PHE A 129 5.64 -4.96 -1.05
C PHE A 129 5.69 -5.93 -2.23
N TYR A 130 6.87 -6.17 -2.80
CA TYR A 130 7.04 -7.09 -3.92
C TYR A 130 6.73 -8.53 -3.50
N ASP A 131 7.32 -8.99 -2.39
CA ASP A 131 7.05 -10.32 -1.84
C ASP A 131 5.56 -10.52 -1.53
N LEU A 132 4.92 -9.53 -0.91
CA LEU A 132 3.50 -9.61 -0.61
C LEU A 132 2.62 -9.62 -1.87
N LEU A 133 2.76 -8.60 -2.73
CA LEU A 133 1.83 -8.34 -3.82
C LEU A 133 2.11 -9.17 -5.07
N VAL A 134 3.36 -9.52 -5.33
CA VAL A 134 3.78 -10.20 -6.58
C VAL A 134 4.01 -11.69 -6.35
N VAL A 135 4.53 -12.07 -5.18
CA VAL A 135 4.88 -13.48 -4.91
C VAL A 135 3.76 -14.20 -4.15
N LYS A 136 3.37 -13.68 -2.98
CA LYS A 136 2.46 -14.37 -2.07
C LYS A 136 1.00 -14.32 -2.51
N LEU A 137 0.49 -13.14 -2.86
CA LEU A 137 -0.94 -13.00 -3.21
C LEU A 137 -1.39 -13.86 -4.39
N PRO A 138 -0.69 -13.90 -5.54
CA PRO A 138 -1.08 -14.77 -6.65
C PRO A 138 -1.08 -16.26 -6.28
N SER A 139 -0.16 -16.67 -5.40
CA SER A 139 -0.05 -18.06 -4.94
C SER A 139 -1.26 -18.50 -4.11
N ILE A 140 -1.89 -17.59 -3.38
CA ILE A 140 -3.11 -17.86 -2.62
C ILE A 140 -4.29 -18.10 -3.57
N SER A 141 -4.40 -17.33 -4.65
CA SER A 141 -5.47 -17.47 -5.66
C SER A 141 -5.46 -18.84 -6.33
N ILE A 142 -4.28 -19.39 -6.63
CA ILE A 142 -4.10 -20.68 -7.32
C ILE A 142 -4.53 -21.86 -6.44
N ASN A 143 -4.28 -21.78 -5.13
CA ASN A 143 -4.56 -22.88 -4.21
C ASN A 143 -6.04 -22.98 -3.79
N VAL A 144 -6.86 -21.96 -4.09
CA VAL A 144 -8.30 -21.96 -3.77
C VAL A 144 -9.14 -22.57 -4.92
N GLU A 145 -8.58 -22.69 -6.12
CA GLU A 145 -9.23 -23.29 -7.30
C GLU A 145 -8.99 -24.81 -7.46
N GLN A 146 -8.27 -25.46 -6.54
CA GLN A 146 -7.98 -26.91 -6.53
C GLN A 146 -8.75 -27.63 -5.43
#